data_AF-A0A183P2T3-F1
#
_entry.id   AF-A0A183P2T3-F1
#
_cell.length_a   1.000
_cell.length_b   1.000
_cell.length_c   1.000
_cell.angle_alpha   90.00
_cell.angle_beta   90.00
_cell.angle_gamma   90.00
#
_symmetry.space_group_name_H-M   'P 1'
#
loop_
_entity.id
_entity.type
_entity.pdbx_description
1 polymer ?
#
loop_
_entity_poly.entity_id
_entity_poly.type
_entity_poly.pdbx_seq_one_letter_code
_entity_poly.pdbx_strand_id
1 'polypeptide(L)' 'MCQINKQWIVSGIISFGYGCGKAGYPGVYTRVSDYVPWIKGIAEVFTF' A
#
# COMPACT_ATOMS: atom_id res chain seq x y z
N MET A 1 5.09 -3.78 -3.35
CA MET A 1 4.95 -3.25 -4.72
C MET A 1 4.45 -4.37 -5.63
N CYS A 2 3.64 -4.05 -6.63
CA CYS A 2 3.16 -4.98 -7.65
C CYS A 2 3.45 -4.39 -9.03
N GLN A 3 3.76 -5.23 -10.02
CA GLN A 3 3.97 -4.77 -11.38
C GLN A 3 2.66 -4.86 -12.18
N ILE A 4 2.19 -3.72 -12.67
CA ILE A 4 1.00 -3.62 -13.54
C ILE A 4 1.43 -2.86 -14.80
N ASN A 5 1.15 -3.40 -15.99
CA ASN A 5 1.50 -2.78 -17.28
C ASN A 5 2.97 -2.32 -17.38
N LYS A 6 3.91 -3.17 -16.93
CA LYS A 6 5.35 -2.88 -16.86
C LYS A 6 5.77 -1.76 -15.89
N GLN A 7 4.85 -1.23 -15.07
CA GLN A 7 5.13 -0.23 -14.04
C GLN A 7 5.03 -0.83 -12.64
N TRP A 8 5.93 -0.43 -11.75
CA TRP A 8 5.85 -0.79 -10.33
C TRP A 8 4.95 0.17 -9.59
N ILE A 9 3.94 -0.36 -8.90
CA ILE A 9 3.02 0.42 -8.09
C ILE A 9 3.06 -0.01 -6.61
N VAL A 10 2.84 0.94 -5.71
CA VAL A 10 2.63 0.67 -4.29
C VAL A 10 1.17 0.25 -4.09
N SER A 11 0.91 -1.05 -4.05
CA SER A 11 -0.46 -1.57 -3.84
C SER A 11 -0.86 -1.67 -2.37
N GLY A 12 0.11 -1.69 -1.45
CA GLY A 12 -0.15 -1.88 -0.03
C GLY A 12 0.96 -1.33 0.86
N ILE A 13 0.60 -0.94 2.08
CA ILE A 13 1.51 -0.57 3.17
C ILE A 13 1.47 -1.68 4.21
N ILE A 14 2.63 -2.07 4.74
CA ILE A 14 2.73 -3.11 5.78
C ILE A 14 1.90 -2.67 6.99
N SER A 15 1.02 -3.55 7.48
CA SER A 15 0.27 -3.33 8.71
C SER A 15 0.76 -4.28 9.80
N PHE A 16 0.30 -5.53 9.79
CA PHE A 16 0.67 -6.55 10.76
C PHE A 16 0.68 -7.95 10.14
N GLY A 17 1.01 -8.94 10.96
CA GLY A 17 0.89 -10.36 10.60
C GLY A 17 0.88 -11.21 11.86
N TYR A 18 0.49 -12.47 11.71
CA TYR A 18 0.60 -13.43 12.80
C TYR A 18 2.03 -14.00 12.85
N GLY A 19 2.84 -13.44 13.75
CA GLY A 19 4.28 -13.67 13.77
C GLY A 19 5.01 -13.01 12.58
N CYS A 20 6.35 -13.09 12.57
CA CYS A 20 7.15 -12.56 11.47
C CYS A 20 7.32 -13.62 10.38
N GLY A 21 6.60 -13.47 9.26
CA GLY A 21 6.74 -14.35 8.10
C GLY A 21 6.36 -15.82 8.35
N LYS A 22 5.40 -16.08 9.24
CA LYS A 22 5.01 -17.44 9.61
C LYS A 22 4.37 -18.17 8.41
N ALA A 23 4.92 -19.32 8.04
CA ALA A 23 4.39 -20.16 6.97
C ALA A 23 2.90 -20.49 7.22
N GLY A 24 2.09 -20.39 6.15
CA GLY A 24 0.64 -20.59 6.21
C GLY A 24 -0.17 -19.39 6.71
N TYR A 25 0.47 -18.32 7.18
CA TYR A 25 -0.21 -17.09 7.61
C TYR A 25 0.23 -15.89 6.74
N PRO A 26 -0.66 -15.34 5.89
CA PRO A 26 -0.31 -14.19 5.07
C PRO A 26 -0.13 -12.95 5.94
N GLY A 27 0.75 -12.04 5.50
CA GLY A 27 0.83 -10.69 6.04
C GLY A 27 -0.40 -9.87 5.67
N VAL A 28 -0.82 -8.97 6.55
CA VAL A 28 -1.93 -8.05 6.34
C VAL A 28 -1.37 -6.69 5.92
N TYR A 29 -1.87 -6.16 4.82
CA TYR A 29 -1.45 -4.90 4.23
C TYR A 29 -2.64 -3.96 4.11
N THR A 30 -2.43 -2.68 4.40
CA THR A 30 -3.42 -1.64 4.11
C THR A 30 -3.52 -1.47 2.60
N ARG A 31 -4.72 -1.53 2.04
CA ARG A 31 -4.97 -1.38 0.60
C ARG A 31 -4.82 0.08 0.18
N VAL A 32 -3.75 0.41 -0.55
CA VAL A 32 -3.45 1.82 -0.91
C VAL A 32 -4.52 2.44 -1.80
N SER A 33 -5.14 1.67 -2.71
CA SER A 33 -6.14 2.17 -3.66
C SER A 33 -7.31 2.89 -2.98
N ASP A 34 -7.71 2.43 -1.80
CA ASP A 34 -8.87 2.97 -1.07
C ASP A 34 -8.60 4.38 -0.51
N TYR A 35 -7.32 4.72 -0.35
CA TYR A 35 -6.85 5.98 0.24
C TYR A 35 -6.25 6.94 -0.79
N VAL A 36 -6.15 6.56 -2.07
CA VAL A 36 -5.62 7.44 -3.12
C VAL A 36 -6.30 8.81 -3.16
N PRO A 37 -7.64 8.94 -3.04
CA PRO A 37 -8.29 10.26 -3.01
C PRO A 37 -7.81 11.13 -1.84
N TRP A 38 -7.68 10.56 -0.64
CA TRP A 38 -7.17 11.27 0.54
C TRP A 38 -5.68 11.65 0.36
N ILE A 39 -4.84 10.72 -0.10
CA ILE A 39 -3.41 10.97 -0.33
C ILE A 39 -3.23 12.13 -1.31
N LYS A 40 -3.98 12.13 -2.42
CA LYS A 40 -3.93 13.21 -3.42
C LYS A 40 -4.38 14.54 -2.82
N GLY A 41 -5.49 14.56 -2.09
CA GLY A 41 -5.98 15.77 -1.43
C GLY A 41 -4.98 16.39 -0.46
N ILE A 42 -4.12 15.58 0.16
CA ILE A 42 -3.03 16.04 1.01
C ILE A 42 -1.82 16.45 0.14
N ALA A 43 -1.32 15.58 -0.74
CA ALA A 43 -0.11 15.82 -1.51
C ALA A 43 -0.22 16.99 -2.50
N GLU A 44 -1.37 17.17 -3.14
CA GLU A 44 -1.62 18.29 -4.07
C GLU A 44 -1.67 19.63 -3.31
N VAL A 45 -2.16 19.63 -2.06
CA VAL A 45 -2.14 20.80 -1.16
C VAL A 45 -0.71 21.13 -0.69
N PHE A 46 0.25 20.21 -0.80
CA PHE A 46 1.65 20.46 -0.47
C PHE A 46 2.54 20.77 -1.68
N THR A 47 1.97 20.96 -2.87
CA THR A 47 2.73 21.31 -4.09
C THR A 47 2.71 22.83 -4.38
N PHE A 48 2.69 23.68 -3.33
CA PHE A 48 2.87 25.13 -3.45
C PHE A 48 4.35 25.53 -3.52
#